data_AF-A0A7S0HVW0-F1
#
_entry.id   AF-A0A7S0HVW0-F1
#
_cell.length_a   1.000
_cell.length_b   1.000
_cell.length_c   1.000
_cell.angle_alpha   90.00
_cell.angle_beta   90.00
_cell.angle_gamma   90.00
#
_symmetry.space_group_name_H-M   'P 1'
#
loop_
_entity.id
_entity.type
_entity.pdbx_description
1 polymer ?
#
loop_
_entity_poly.entity_id
_entity_poly.type
_entity_poly.pdbx_seq_one_letter_code
_entity_poly.pdbx_strand_id
1 'polypeptide(L)'
;GGGGSGGSGGGGGGTYESMERVLAAEPLASAEELLIDLRGNLGGHFPSGVAAAKLFLPADATVVATVDRTGKPSPMLTFEVGKYANTKRPTYILVDRGTASAAEVFAAALQENRAAKVVGEQTYGKGLVQSIQKLTDGSAVVLTVAKYRTPRGNDINGKGVTPNLSVACETGADAVSCLDAALTKG
;
A
#
# COMPACT_ATOMS: atom_id res chain seq x y z
N GLY A 1 30.79 -14.17 -33.50
CA GLY A 1 30.68 -13.31 -32.31
C GLY A 1 29.21 -13.20 -31.98
N GLY A 2 28.72 -13.50 -30.78
CA GLY A 2 29.34 -13.29 -29.49
C GLY A 2 28.84 -11.96 -28.93
N GLY A 3 27.85 -12.02 -28.03
CA GLY A 3 27.31 -10.83 -27.36
C GLY A 3 25.91 -11.00 -26.78
N GLY A 4 25.69 -12.03 -25.95
CA GLY A 4 24.58 -12.00 -25.00
C GLY A 4 24.95 -11.13 -23.80
N SER A 5 24.05 -10.24 -23.38
CA SER A 5 24.13 -9.60 -22.06
C SER A 5 23.00 -10.13 -21.18
N GLY A 6 23.31 -11.18 -20.42
CA GLY A 6 22.57 -11.50 -19.21
C GLY A 6 23.02 -10.60 -18.06
N GLY A 7 22.12 -10.37 -17.10
CA GLY A 7 22.50 -10.01 -15.73
C GLY A 7 21.83 -8.77 -15.15
N SER A 8 20.67 -8.96 -14.55
CA SER A 8 20.43 -8.47 -13.18
C SER A 8 19.52 -9.46 -12.48
N GLY A 9 20.12 -10.58 -12.04
CA GLY A 9 19.55 -11.38 -10.97
C GLY A 9 19.57 -10.57 -9.68
N GLY A 10 18.39 -10.18 -9.20
CA GLY A 10 18.16 -9.75 -7.82
C GLY A 10 17.38 -10.85 -7.11
N GLY A 11 18.08 -11.90 -6.68
CA GLY A 11 17.51 -12.93 -5.81
C GLY A 11 17.28 -12.36 -4.41
N GLY A 12 16.04 -11.99 -4.12
CA GLY A 12 15.55 -11.55 -2.80
C GLY A 12 14.08 -11.17 -2.94
N GLY A 13 13.17 -11.99 -2.42
CA GLY A 13 11.73 -11.85 -2.66
C GLY A 13 11.21 -10.45 -2.34
N GLY A 14 10.53 -9.82 -3.29
CA GLY A 14 9.93 -8.50 -3.11
C GLY A 14 8.82 -8.52 -2.06
N THR A 15 8.29 -7.34 -1.73
CA THR A 15 7.19 -7.18 -0.76
C THR A 15 5.96 -8.01 -1.14
N TYR A 16 5.68 -8.13 -2.45
CA TYR A 16 4.60 -8.96 -2.98
C TYR A 16 4.84 -10.44 -2.66
N GLU A 17 5.98 -11.00 -3.05
CA GLU A 17 6.32 -12.40 -2.86
C GLU A 17 6.42 -12.76 -1.36
N SER A 18 6.93 -11.83 -0.55
CA SER A 18 7.01 -11.98 0.90
C SER A 18 5.62 -11.99 1.52
N MET A 19 4.72 -11.10 1.10
CA MET A 19 3.35 -11.07 1.60
C MET A 19 2.57 -12.31 1.16
N GLU A 20 2.72 -12.76 -0.09
CA GLU A 20 2.12 -14.01 -0.53
C GLU A 20 2.60 -15.22 0.28
N ARG A 21 3.91 -15.30 0.55
CA ARG A 21 4.48 -16.38 1.35
C ARG A 21 3.93 -16.38 2.77
N VAL A 22 3.87 -15.20 3.40
CA VAL A 22 3.36 -15.06 4.76
C VAL A 22 1.87 -15.41 4.81
N LEU A 23 1.06 -14.89 3.89
CA LEU A 23 -0.37 -15.19 3.83
C LEU A 23 -0.69 -16.65 3.47
N ALA A 24 0.21 -17.33 2.77
CA ALA A 24 0.10 -18.76 2.46
C ALA A 24 0.61 -19.67 3.58
N ALA A 25 1.28 -19.13 4.61
CA ALA A 25 1.74 -19.94 5.73
C ALA A 25 0.53 -20.42 6.57
N GLU A 26 0.54 -21.70 6.96
CA GLU A 26 -0.56 -22.38 7.66
C GLU A 26 -1.22 -21.55 8.78
N PRO A 27 -0.48 -20.88 9.70
CA PRO A 27 -1.11 -20.09 10.76
C PRO A 27 -1.99 -18.95 10.25
N LEU A 28 -1.64 -18.35 9.11
CA LEU A 28 -2.40 -17.27 8.49
C LEU A 28 -3.42 -17.78 7.46
N ALA A 29 -3.25 -18.98 6.94
CA ALA A 29 -4.25 -19.63 6.10
C ALA A 29 -5.51 -19.98 6.91
N SER A 30 -5.37 -20.40 8.17
CA SER A 30 -6.48 -20.75 9.07
C SER A 30 -6.98 -19.59 9.96
N ALA A 31 -6.36 -18.40 9.88
CA ALA A 31 -6.78 -17.26 10.69
C ALA A 31 -8.20 -16.79 10.32
N GLU A 32 -9.01 -16.44 11.33
CA GLU A 32 -10.40 -15.97 11.14
C GLU A 32 -10.45 -14.52 10.64
N GLU A 33 -9.43 -13.74 10.97
CA GLU A 33 -9.24 -12.35 10.56
C GLU A 33 -7.78 -12.08 10.19
N LEU A 34 -7.55 -10.99 9.46
CA LEU A 34 -6.22 -10.54 9.06
C LEU A 34 -5.98 -9.13 9.57
N LEU A 35 -4.87 -8.93 10.29
CA LEU A 35 -4.38 -7.63 10.69
C LEU A 35 -3.05 -7.34 10.00
N ILE A 36 -3.01 -6.28 9.19
CA ILE A 36 -1.81 -5.81 8.50
C ILE A 36 -1.30 -4.57 9.22
N ASP A 37 -0.18 -4.69 9.94
CA ASP A 37 0.42 -3.58 10.67
C ASP A 37 1.36 -2.77 9.75
N LEU A 38 0.98 -1.52 9.46
CA LEU A 38 1.74 -0.56 8.67
C LEU A 38 2.23 0.63 9.52
N ARG A 39 2.16 0.55 10.85
CA ARG A 39 2.68 1.59 11.74
C ARG A 39 4.18 1.81 11.48
N GLY A 40 4.58 3.08 11.39
CA GLY A 40 5.96 3.47 11.08
C GLY A 40 6.44 3.13 9.66
N ASN A 41 5.59 2.57 8.79
CA ASN A 41 5.98 2.19 7.44
C ASN A 41 6.08 3.42 6.52
N LEU A 42 7.30 3.89 6.27
CA LEU A 42 7.59 5.05 5.42
C LEU A 42 7.31 4.84 3.92
N GLY A 43 6.81 3.67 3.54
CA GLY A 43 6.58 3.24 2.17
C GLY A 43 7.76 2.46 1.61
N GLY A 44 8.10 2.73 0.34
CA GLY A 44 9.15 2.01 -0.35
C GLY A 44 8.88 1.91 -1.84
N HIS A 45 9.22 0.76 -2.43
CA HIS A 45 9.03 0.53 -3.86
C HIS A 45 7.54 0.52 -4.24
N PHE A 46 7.09 1.60 -4.88
CA PHE A 46 5.68 1.80 -5.25
C PHE A 46 5.05 0.64 -6.03
N PRO A 47 5.69 0.08 -7.08
CA PRO A 47 5.13 -1.08 -7.80
C PRO A 47 4.85 -2.28 -6.89
N SER A 48 5.68 -2.50 -5.87
CA SER A 48 5.48 -3.58 -4.90
C SER A 48 4.28 -3.33 -4.00
N GLY A 49 4.04 -2.08 -3.57
CA GLY A 49 2.84 -1.71 -2.81
C GLY A 49 1.56 -1.87 -3.64
N VAL A 50 1.60 -1.50 -4.92
CA VAL A 50 0.48 -1.72 -5.86
C VAL A 50 0.23 -3.22 -6.07
N ALA A 51 1.27 -4.01 -6.33
CA ALA A 51 1.15 -5.45 -6.53
C ALA A 51 0.58 -6.15 -5.27
N ALA A 52 1.06 -5.76 -4.09
CA ALA A 52 0.53 -6.22 -2.81
C ALA A 52 -0.97 -5.89 -2.67
N ALA A 53 -1.40 -4.67 -3.01
CA ALA A 53 -2.80 -4.29 -2.92
C ALA A 53 -3.70 -5.12 -3.85
N LYS A 54 -3.23 -5.40 -5.08
CA LYS A 54 -3.96 -6.19 -6.07
C LYS A 54 -4.35 -7.59 -5.59
N LEU A 55 -3.62 -8.17 -4.63
CA LEU A 55 -3.95 -9.48 -4.06
C LEU A 55 -5.33 -9.53 -3.39
N PHE A 56 -5.84 -8.38 -2.92
CA PHE A 56 -7.09 -8.28 -2.16
C PHE A 56 -8.26 -7.69 -2.95
N LEU A 57 -8.04 -7.35 -4.21
CA LEU A 57 -8.99 -6.56 -4.99
C LEU A 57 -9.66 -7.39 -6.09
N PRO A 58 -10.95 -7.14 -6.38
CA PRO A 58 -11.63 -7.79 -7.50
C PRO A 58 -11.03 -7.34 -8.84
N ALA A 59 -11.41 -8.00 -9.93
CA ALA A 59 -11.07 -7.54 -11.28
C ALA A 59 -11.64 -6.13 -11.52
N ASP A 60 -10.97 -5.36 -12.38
CA ASP A 60 -11.34 -3.99 -12.78
C ASP A 60 -11.38 -2.96 -11.65
N ALA A 61 -10.90 -3.31 -10.47
CA ALA A 61 -10.77 -2.40 -9.34
C ALA A 61 -9.65 -1.38 -9.58
N THR A 62 -9.91 -0.12 -9.27
CA THR A 62 -8.85 0.89 -9.24
C THR A 62 -8.01 0.70 -7.98
N VAL A 63 -6.69 0.56 -8.15
CA VAL A 63 -5.74 0.52 -7.02
C VAL A 63 -5.37 1.95 -6.61
N VAL A 64 -4.98 2.75 -7.60
CA VAL A 64 -4.52 4.14 -7.45
C VAL A 64 -4.56 4.80 -8.82
N ALA A 65 -4.62 6.12 -8.88
CA ALA A 65 -4.40 6.88 -10.10
C ALA A 65 -3.21 7.84 -9.95
N THR A 66 -2.49 8.10 -11.03
CA THR A 66 -1.51 9.18 -11.09
C THR A 66 -2.09 10.37 -11.83
N VAL A 67 -1.90 11.58 -11.32
CA VAL A 67 -2.28 12.83 -11.97
C VAL A 67 -1.02 13.65 -12.20
N ASP A 68 -0.69 13.86 -13.47
CA ASP A 68 0.44 14.69 -13.87
C ASP A 68 0.03 16.18 -14.02
N ARG A 69 0.94 17.00 -14.55
CA ARG A 69 0.72 18.42 -14.81
C ARG A 69 -0.42 18.75 -15.78
N THR A 70 -0.88 17.80 -16.59
CA THR A 70 -2.05 17.98 -17.47
C THR A 70 -3.37 17.90 -16.70
N GLY A 71 -3.33 17.42 -15.46
CA GLY A 71 -4.51 17.24 -14.62
C GLY A 71 -5.34 16.00 -14.97
N LYS A 72 -4.97 15.24 -16.03
CA LYS A 72 -5.69 14.02 -16.42
C LYS A 72 -5.30 12.85 -15.50
N PRO A 73 -6.26 12.18 -14.83
CA PRO A 73 -5.97 10.96 -14.10
C PRO A 73 -5.61 9.80 -15.03
N SER A 74 -4.56 9.07 -14.68
CA SER A 74 -4.19 7.78 -15.27
C SER A 74 -4.37 6.69 -14.22
N PRO A 75 -5.49 5.93 -14.26
CA PRO A 75 -5.77 4.90 -13.28
C PRO A 75 -4.90 3.65 -13.49
N MET A 76 -4.48 3.04 -12.39
CA MET A 76 -3.87 1.72 -12.34
C MET A 76 -4.92 0.73 -11.82
N LEU A 77 -5.33 -0.19 -12.69
CA LEU A 77 -6.39 -1.15 -12.40
C LEU A 77 -5.82 -2.55 -12.08
N THR A 78 -6.61 -3.37 -11.40
CA THR A 78 -6.51 -4.83 -11.48
C THR A 78 -7.06 -5.31 -12.83
N PHE A 79 -6.50 -6.41 -13.34
CA PHE A 79 -7.01 -7.08 -14.55
C PHE A 79 -7.64 -8.43 -14.22
N GLU A 80 -7.19 -9.06 -13.15
CA GLU A 80 -7.69 -10.34 -12.67
C GLU A 80 -8.15 -10.19 -11.22
N VAL A 81 -8.97 -11.14 -10.77
CA VAL A 81 -9.38 -11.23 -9.37
C VAL A 81 -8.17 -11.61 -8.52
N GLY A 82 -7.85 -10.78 -7.54
CA GLY A 82 -6.78 -11.05 -6.59
C GLY A 82 -7.02 -12.33 -5.78
N LYS A 83 -5.95 -13.03 -5.43
CA LYS A 83 -6.00 -14.32 -4.70
C LYS A 83 -6.86 -14.29 -3.43
N TYR A 84 -6.87 -13.16 -2.72
CA TYR A 84 -7.61 -12.97 -1.47
C TYR A 84 -8.83 -12.06 -1.63
N ALA A 85 -9.18 -11.63 -2.85
CA ALA A 85 -10.28 -10.70 -3.08
C ALA A 85 -11.65 -11.22 -2.64
N ASN A 86 -11.84 -12.53 -2.67
CA ASN A 86 -13.10 -13.18 -2.26
C ASN A 86 -13.05 -13.74 -0.82
N THR A 87 -12.03 -13.38 -0.04
CA THR A 87 -11.96 -13.79 1.36
C THR A 87 -13.15 -13.23 2.13
N LYS A 88 -13.80 -14.07 2.95
CA LYS A 88 -14.84 -13.61 3.90
C LYS A 88 -14.27 -13.13 5.23
N ARG A 89 -12.96 -13.31 5.41
CA ARG A 89 -12.24 -12.96 6.62
C ARG A 89 -12.19 -11.44 6.77
N PRO A 90 -12.63 -10.87 7.91
CA PRO A 90 -12.40 -9.47 8.21
C PRO A 90 -10.92 -9.14 8.04
N THR A 91 -10.63 -8.06 7.31
CA THR A 91 -9.26 -7.58 7.11
C THR A 91 -9.16 -6.16 7.64
N TYR A 92 -8.13 -5.93 8.45
CA TYR A 92 -7.83 -4.67 9.08
C TYR A 92 -6.43 -4.21 8.71
N ILE A 93 -6.25 -2.91 8.57
CA ILE A 93 -4.95 -2.28 8.32
C ILE A 93 -4.70 -1.29 9.44
N LEU A 94 -3.70 -1.55 10.26
CA LEU A 94 -3.30 -0.67 11.35
C LEU A 94 -2.30 0.35 10.81
N VAL A 95 -2.59 1.63 11.00
CA VAL A 95 -1.77 2.75 10.49
C VAL A 95 -1.51 3.79 11.57
N ASP A 96 -0.46 4.56 11.39
CA ASP A 96 -0.14 5.71 12.22
C ASP A 96 0.39 6.89 11.38
N ARG A 97 0.80 7.97 12.06
CA ARG A 97 1.40 9.14 11.43
C ARG A 97 2.72 8.86 10.69
N GLY A 98 3.36 7.72 10.96
CA GLY A 98 4.55 7.25 10.28
C GLY A 98 4.26 6.45 9.01
N THR A 99 3.01 6.02 8.79
CA THR A 99 2.61 5.36 7.54
C THR A 99 2.65 6.35 6.37
N ALA A 100 3.44 6.08 5.34
CA ALA A 100 3.66 7.01 4.23
C ALA A 100 3.78 6.33 2.84
N SER A 101 3.56 7.10 1.78
CA SER A 101 3.86 6.76 0.39
C SER A 101 3.20 5.45 -0.09
N ALA A 102 3.96 4.45 -0.54
CA ALA A 102 3.41 3.18 -1.04
C ALA A 102 2.51 2.47 -0.02
N ALA A 103 2.77 2.64 1.29
CA ALA A 103 1.91 2.10 2.34
C ALA A 103 0.55 2.81 2.41
N GLU A 104 0.51 4.13 2.17
CA GLU A 104 -0.74 4.89 2.07
C GLU A 104 -1.55 4.50 0.84
N VAL A 105 -0.88 4.23 -0.28
CA VAL A 105 -1.52 3.73 -1.50
C VAL A 105 -2.15 2.36 -1.24
N PHE A 106 -1.43 1.45 -0.58
CA PHE A 106 -1.97 0.14 -0.19
C PHE A 106 -3.20 0.29 0.72
N ALA A 107 -3.10 1.09 1.78
CA ALA A 107 -4.20 1.31 2.72
C ALA A 107 -5.43 1.93 2.03
N ALA A 108 -5.24 2.98 1.22
CA ALA A 108 -6.33 3.62 0.48
C ALA A 108 -6.97 2.68 -0.55
N ALA A 109 -6.17 1.88 -1.26
CA ALA A 109 -6.67 0.94 -2.24
C ALA A 109 -7.62 -0.07 -1.61
N LEU A 110 -7.23 -0.70 -0.50
CA LEU A 110 -8.06 -1.69 0.17
C LEU A 110 -9.26 -1.04 0.89
N GLN A 111 -9.05 0.12 1.53
CA GLN A 111 -10.12 0.85 2.20
C GLN A 111 -11.24 1.23 1.25
N GLU A 112 -10.90 1.88 0.14
CA GLU A 112 -11.89 2.49 -0.75
C GLU A 112 -12.59 1.47 -1.64
N ASN A 113 -11.94 0.31 -1.89
CA ASN A 113 -12.58 -0.85 -2.52
C ASN A 113 -13.31 -1.75 -1.50
N ARG A 114 -13.38 -1.37 -0.22
CA ARG A 114 -14.03 -2.13 0.86
C ARG A 114 -13.44 -3.53 1.11
N ALA A 115 -12.18 -3.73 0.73
CA ALA A 115 -11.45 -4.97 0.98
C ALA A 115 -10.87 -5.04 2.40
N ALA A 116 -10.67 -3.89 3.07
CA ALA A 116 -10.24 -3.83 4.45
C ALA A 116 -10.76 -2.57 5.18
N LYS A 117 -10.77 -2.60 6.51
CA LYS A 117 -10.97 -1.41 7.35
C LYS A 117 -9.63 -0.89 7.86
N VAL A 118 -9.39 0.41 7.70
CA VAL A 118 -8.21 1.10 8.25
C VAL A 118 -8.49 1.51 9.69
N VAL A 119 -7.54 1.25 10.58
CA VAL A 119 -7.63 1.48 12.02
C VAL A 119 -6.40 2.25 12.48
N GLY A 120 -6.53 3.16 13.44
CA GLY A 120 -5.40 3.87 14.04
C GLY A 120 -5.48 5.39 13.89
N GLU A 121 -4.39 6.01 13.43
CA GLU A 121 -4.30 7.47 13.25
C GLU A 121 -4.23 7.90 11.78
N GLN A 122 -4.44 9.19 11.52
CA GLN A 122 -4.20 9.79 10.20
C GLN A 122 -2.77 9.51 9.72
N THR A 123 -2.62 9.05 8.49
CA THR A 123 -1.29 8.78 7.89
C THR A 123 -0.56 10.06 7.47
N TYR A 124 0.71 9.92 7.10
CA TYR A 124 1.63 11.06 6.87
C TYR A 124 1.20 12.02 5.74
N GLY A 125 0.70 11.50 4.62
CA GLY A 125 0.31 12.27 3.45
C GLY A 125 1.40 12.47 2.40
N LYS A 126 2.23 11.44 2.11
CA LYS A 126 3.27 11.50 1.07
C LYS A 126 2.74 10.95 -0.26
N GLY A 127 1.90 11.73 -0.92
CA GLY A 127 1.21 11.35 -2.16
C GLY A 127 1.89 11.76 -3.47
N LEU A 128 3.23 11.72 -3.57
CA LEU A 128 3.97 12.23 -4.73
C LEU A 128 4.71 11.11 -5.50
N VAL A 129 4.66 11.19 -6.84
CA VAL A 129 5.48 10.38 -7.74
C VAL A 129 6.78 11.12 -8.00
N GLN A 130 7.90 10.50 -7.66
CA GLN A 130 9.22 11.04 -7.90
C GLN A 130 9.94 10.27 -9.02
N SER A 131 10.58 10.99 -9.93
CA SER A 131 11.40 10.46 -11.01
C SER A 131 12.86 10.85 -10.77
N ILE A 132 13.77 9.90 -10.94
CA ILE A 132 15.21 10.13 -10.85
C ILE A 132 15.75 10.38 -12.26
N GLN A 133 16.29 11.58 -12.48
CA GLN A 133 16.95 11.96 -13.73
C GLN A 133 18.46 11.96 -13.51
N LYS A 134 19.19 11.10 -14.23
CA LYS A 134 20.65 11.06 -14.17
C LYS A 134 21.22 12.15 -15.07
N LEU A 135 22.24 12.85 -14.57
CA LEU A 135 22.96 13.90 -15.30
C LEU A 135 24.26 13.35 -15.90
N THR A 136 24.81 14.09 -16.88
CA THR A 136 26.01 13.67 -17.64
C THR A 136 27.28 13.61 -16.81
N ASP A 137 27.32 14.29 -15.68
CA ASP A 137 28.42 14.28 -14.71
C ASP A 137 28.33 13.13 -13.68
N GLY A 138 27.32 12.26 -13.82
CA GLY A 138 27.07 11.14 -12.91
C GLY A 138 26.22 11.48 -11.68
N SER A 139 25.85 12.76 -11.49
CA SER A 139 24.89 13.16 -10.47
C SER A 139 23.44 12.82 -10.85
N ALA A 140 22.48 13.04 -9.95
CA ALA A 140 21.07 12.81 -10.23
C ALA A 140 20.17 13.84 -9.55
N VAL A 141 19.04 14.15 -10.20
CA VAL A 141 17.99 15.02 -9.67
C VAL A 141 16.73 14.20 -9.44
N VAL A 142 16.11 14.39 -8.27
CA VAL A 142 14.81 13.79 -7.95
C VAL A 142 13.73 14.83 -8.21
N LEU A 143 12.89 14.58 -9.23
CA LEU A 143 11.82 15.48 -9.65
C LEU A 143 10.47 14.89 -9.30
N THR A 144 9.60 15.69 -8.70
CA THR A 144 8.18 15.35 -8.55
C THR A 144 7.49 15.53 -9.90
N VAL A 145 6.95 14.44 -10.46
CA VAL A 145 6.37 14.44 -11.81
C VAL A 145 4.85 14.26 -11.82
N ALA A 146 4.28 13.73 -10.73
CA ALA A 146 2.85 13.50 -10.59
C ALA A 146 2.45 13.37 -9.12
N LYS A 147 1.14 13.31 -8.87
CA LYS A 147 0.54 13.01 -7.57
C LYS A 147 -0.26 11.72 -7.62
N TYR A 148 -0.31 10.99 -6.52
CA TYR A 148 -1.21 9.85 -6.35
C TYR A 148 -2.61 10.32 -5.95
N ARG A 149 -3.62 9.68 -6.52
CA ARG A 149 -5.01 9.78 -6.13
C ARG A 149 -5.55 8.41 -5.75
N THR A 150 -6.33 8.36 -4.69
CA THR A 150 -6.98 7.13 -4.22
C THR A 150 -8.00 6.63 -5.26
N PRO A 151 -8.55 5.41 -5.12
CA PRO A 151 -9.59 4.89 -6.02
C PRO A 151 -10.80 5.83 -6.22
N ARG A 152 -11.20 6.56 -5.18
CA ARG A 152 -12.28 7.57 -5.21
C ARG A 152 -11.81 8.97 -5.62
N GLY A 153 -10.54 9.14 -6.01
CA GLY A 153 -9.98 10.41 -6.49
C GLY A 153 -9.47 11.36 -5.40
N ASN A 154 -9.40 10.91 -4.14
CA ASN A 154 -8.91 11.75 -3.04
C ASN A 154 -7.40 12.02 -3.17
N ASP A 155 -6.96 13.21 -2.78
CA ASP A 155 -5.53 13.55 -2.73
C ASP A 155 -4.91 12.97 -1.47
N ILE A 156 -3.84 12.19 -1.61
CA ILE A 156 -3.05 11.71 -0.47
C ILE A 156 -2.10 12.80 0.00
N ASN A 157 -1.60 13.64 -0.92
CA ASN A 157 -0.51 14.56 -0.61
C ASN A 157 -0.94 15.66 0.38
N GLY A 158 -0.26 15.73 1.53
CA GLY A 158 -0.54 16.67 2.63
C GLY A 158 -1.83 16.35 3.41
N LYS A 159 -2.52 15.26 3.08
CA LYS A 159 -3.75 14.83 3.75
C LYS A 159 -3.60 13.46 4.42
N GLY A 160 -3.03 12.49 3.70
CA GLY A 160 -2.97 11.10 4.12
C GLY A 160 -4.29 10.36 3.93
N VAL A 161 -4.35 9.16 4.49
CA VAL A 161 -5.50 8.25 4.55
C VAL A 161 -6.11 8.37 5.93
N THR A 162 -7.40 8.70 5.96
CA THR A 162 -8.16 8.78 7.21
C THR A 162 -8.67 7.40 7.61
N PRO A 163 -8.40 6.93 8.85
CA PRO A 163 -8.89 5.64 9.33
C PRO A 163 -10.41 5.54 9.33
N ASN A 164 -10.93 4.33 9.12
CA ASN A 164 -12.34 4.03 9.37
C ASN A 164 -12.64 4.05 10.87
N LEU A 165 -11.71 3.55 11.69
CA LEU A 165 -11.79 3.54 13.15
C LEU A 165 -10.58 4.29 13.70
N SER A 166 -10.83 5.48 14.26
CA SER A 166 -9.75 6.27 14.86
C SER A 166 -9.48 5.81 16.28
N VAL A 167 -8.23 5.39 16.55
CA VAL A 167 -7.76 5.00 17.88
C VAL A 167 -6.32 5.49 18.07
N ALA A 168 -6.04 6.08 19.23
CA ALA A 168 -4.67 6.34 19.63
C ALA A 168 -4.11 5.08 20.31
N CYS A 169 -3.22 4.38 19.61
CA CYS A 169 -2.47 3.27 20.19
C CYS A 169 -1.43 3.78 21.17
N GLU A 170 -1.31 3.15 22.33
CA GLU A 170 -0.21 3.45 23.24
C GLU A 170 1.12 3.07 22.57
N THR A 171 2.16 3.86 22.83
CA THR A 171 3.50 3.58 22.30
C THR A 171 4.00 2.24 22.85
N GLY A 172 4.31 1.30 21.96
CA GLY A 172 4.73 -0.06 22.35
C GLY A 172 3.60 -1.07 22.52
N ALA A 173 2.33 -0.67 22.35
CA ALA A 173 1.21 -1.61 22.32
C ALA A 173 1.31 -2.53 21.10
N ASP A 174 1.08 -3.83 21.32
CA ASP A 174 1.00 -4.80 20.23
C ASP A 174 -0.20 -4.49 19.31
N ALA A 175 -0.13 -4.93 18.06
CA ALA A 175 -1.13 -4.58 17.06
C ALA A 175 -2.53 -5.11 17.38
N VAL A 176 -2.64 -6.27 18.04
CA VAL A 176 -3.93 -6.91 18.36
C VAL A 176 -4.64 -6.11 19.45
N SER A 177 -3.93 -5.76 20.52
CA SER A 177 -4.49 -4.93 21.60
C SER A 177 -5.03 -3.58 21.09
N CYS A 178 -4.33 -2.97 20.13
CA CYS A 178 -4.76 -1.77 19.41
C CYS A 178 -6.06 -1.97 18.63
N LEU A 179 -6.18 -3.07 17.89
CA LEU A 179 -7.38 -3.39 17.13
C LEU A 179 -8.57 -3.61 18.08
N ASP A 180 -8.39 -4.38 19.15
CA ASP A 180 -9.42 -4.64 20.16
C ASP A 180 -9.95 -3.33 20.79
N ALA A 181 -9.02 -2.42 21.13
CA ALA A 181 -9.37 -1.10 21.66
C ALA A 181 -10.14 -0.23 20.65
N ALA A 182 -9.93 -0.42 19.35
CA ALA A 182 -10.67 0.28 18.30
C ALA A 182 -12.07 -0.30 18.11
N LEU A 183 -12.19 -1.63 18.13
CA LEU A 183 -13.45 -2.35 17.90
C LEU A 183 -14.43 -2.21 19.07
N THR A 184 -13.93 -2.02 20.29
CA THR A 184 -14.78 -1.81 21.49
C THR A 184 -15.36 -0.40 21.58
N LYS A 185 -14.81 0.57 20.84
CA LYS A 185 -15.25 1.97 20.86
C LYS A 185 -16.25 2.35 19.74
N GLY A 186 -16.44 1.49 18.75
CA GLY A 186 -17.30 1.73 17.58
C GLY A 186 -18.62 1.00 17.65
#